data_AF-A0AA42Y3V2-F1
#
_entry.id   AF-A0AA42Y3V2-F1
#
_cell.length_a   1.000
_cell.length_b   1.000
_cell.length_c   1.000
_cell.angle_alpha   90.00
_cell.angle_beta   90.00
_cell.angle_gamma   90.00
#
_symmetry.space_group_name_H-M   'P 1'
#
loop_
_entity.id
_entity.type
_entity.pdbx_description
1 polymer ?
#
loop_
_entity_poly.entity_id
_entity_poly.type
_entity_poly.pdbx_seq_one_letter_code
_entity_poly.pdbx_strand_id
1 'polypeptide(L)' 'MTVPDRLASALGDRYTLERFLNEIKVTANLQHPHILPLHDSGEADSFLYYVMPYVEGESLREKLNREKQLSIEQ' A
#
# COMPACT_ATOMS: atom_id res chain seq x y z
N MET A 1 10.41 1.58 -2.37
CA MET A 1 9.03 1.58 -1.85
C MET A 1 8.40 2.97 -1.97
N THR A 2 7.97 3.32 -3.18
CA THR A 2 7.22 4.56 -3.42
C THR A 2 5.79 4.32 -2.96
N VAL A 3 5.32 5.10 -1.99
CA VAL A 3 3.88 5.20 -1.68
C VAL A 3 3.20 5.59 -3.00
N PRO A 4 2.21 4.83 -3.52
CA PRO A 4 1.67 5.10 -4.84
C PRO A 4 1.21 6.55 -4.95
N ASP A 5 1.61 7.23 -6.04
CA ASP A 5 1.24 8.60 -6.46
C ASP A 5 -0.29 8.89 -6.49
N ARG A 6 -1.13 7.95 -6.06
CA ARG A 6 -2.59 8.08 -6.03
C ARG A 6 -3.10 8.77 -4.78
N LEU A 7 -2.32 8.84 -3.69
CA LEU A 7 -2.75 9.52 -2.46
C LEU A 7 -2.67 11.06 -2.60
N ALA A 8 -1.72 11.57 -3.37
CA ALA A 8 -1.56 13.01 -3.60
C ALA A 8 -2.70 13.65 -4.43
N SER A 9 -3.42 12.84 -5.22
CA SER A 9 -4.57 13.28 -6.02
C SER A 9 -5.91 13.27 -5.24
N ALA A 10 -5.90 12.87 -3.97
CA ALA A 10 -7.12 12.56 -3.20
C ALA A 10 -7.92 13.78 -2.73
N LEU A 11 -7.41 15.01 -2.92
CA LEU A 11 -8.09 16.23 -2.42
C LEU A 11 -9.38 16.59 -3.15
N GLY A 12 -9.74 15.93 -4.26
CA GLY A 12 -10.85 16.38 -5.13
C GLY A 12 -11.88 15.34 -5.57
N ASP A 13 -11.65 14.04 -5.39
CA ASP A 13 -12.54 13.01 -5.96
C ASP A 13 -13.12 12.07 -4.88
N ARG A 14 -14.44 12.15 -4.69
CA ARG A 14 -15.22 11.31 -3.78
C ARG A 14 -15.00 9.82 -4.02
N TYR A 15 -14.74 9.42 -5.27
CA TYR A 15 -14.45 8.03 -5.62
C TYR A 15 -13.14 7.53 -4.99
N THR A 16 -12.15 8.41 -4.85
CA THR A 16 -10.86 8.07 -4.23
C THR A 16 -11.01 7.86 -2.72
N LEU A 17 -11.82 8.67 -2.06
CA LEU A 17 -12.13 8.53 -0.63
C LEU A 17 -12.88 7.22 -0.32
N GLU A 18 -13.91 6.89 -1.09
CA GLU A 18 -14.67 5.65 -0.90
C GLU A 18 -13.79 4.41 -1.09
N ARG A 19 -12.90 4.44 -2.09
CA ARG A 19 -11.95 3.36 -2.32
C ARG A 19 -10.96 3.22 -1.16
N PHE A 20 -10.43 4.33 -0.64
CA PHE A 20 -9.53 4.36 0.51
C PHE A 20 -10.19 3.74 1.75
N LEU A 21 -11.42 4.14 2.07
CA LEU A 21 -12.16 3.59 3.21
C LEU A 21 -12.46 2.09 3.06
N ASN A 22 -12.71 1.62 1.85
CA ASN A 22 -12.89 0.20 1.58
C ASN A 22 -11.58 -0.59 1.74
N GLU A 23 -10.45 -0.02 1.32
CA GLU A 23 -9.13 -0.64 1.50
C GLU A 23 -8.78 -0.84 2.98
N ILE A 24 -9.07 0.16 3.83
CA ILE A 24 -8.94 0.02 5.29
C ILE A 24 -9.78 -1.15 5.80
N LYS A 25 -11.08 -1.15 5.49
CA LYS A 25 -12.03 -2.15 6.01
C LYS A 25 -11.60 -3.57 5.66
N VAL A 26 -11.13 -3.78 4.44
CA VAL A 26 -10.67 -5.10 3.99
C VAL A 26 -9.36 -5.45 4.68
N THR A 27 -8.36 -4.58 4.63
CA THR A 27 -7.00 -4.88 5.08
C THR A 27 -6.89 -5.02 6.60
N ALA A 28 -7.67 -4.25 7.37
CA ALA A 28 -7.71 -4.33 8.83
C ALA A 28 -8.14 -5.72 9.36
N ASN A 29 -8.84 -6.50 8.53
CA ASN A 29 -9.29 -7.85 8.89
C ASN A 29 -8.34 -8.96 8.37
N LEU A 30 -7.26 -8.62 7.66
CA LEU A 30 -6.31 -9.59 7.12
C LEU A 30 -5.15 -9.82 8.10
N GLN A 31 -5.02 -11.06 8.58
CA GLN A 31 -3.88 -11.50 9.38
C GLN A 31 -3.23 -12.72 8.73
N HIS A 32 -2.12 -12.49 8.03
CA HIS A 32 -1.37 -13.55 7.37
C HIS A 32 0.12 -13.18 7.27
N PRO A 33 1.07 -14.13 7.42
CA PRO A 33 2.53 -13.84 7.38
C PRO A 33 3.04 -13.14 6.11
N HIS A 34 2.28 -13.20 5.01
CA HIS A 34 2.65 -12.63 3.70
C HIS A 34 1.73 -11.48 3.25
N ILE A 35 0.89 -10.98 4.15
CA ILE A 35 0.07 -9.78 3.92
C ILE A 35 0.60 -8.70 4.86
N LEU A 36 0.92 -7.53 4.32
CA LEU A 36 1.39 -6.40 5.13
C LEU A 36 0.26 -5.97 6.08
N PRO A 37 0.43 -6.07 7.41
CA PRO A 37 -0.63 -5.70 8.33
C PRO A 37 -0.79 -4.17 8.38
N LEU A 38 -2.04 -3.74 8.51
CA LEU A 38 -2.39 -2.36 8.82
C LEU A 38 -2.42 -2.19 10.35
N HIS A 39 -1.55 -1.34 10.90
CA HIS A 39 -1.53 -1.04 12.33
C HIS A 39 -2.58 0.02 12.70
N ASP A 40 -2.68 1.08 11.90
CA ASP A 40 -3.61 2.19 12.14
C ASP A 40 -3.92 2.95 10.84
N SER A 41 -4.99 3.75 10.86
CA SER A 41 -5.40 4.61 9.75
C SER A 41 -6.27 5.77 10.25
N GLY A 42 -6.24 6.91 9.56
CA GLY A 42 -7.10 8.04 9.92
C GLY A 42 -6.97 9.24 9.00
N GLU A 43 -7.36 10.39 9.54
CA GLU A 43 -7.24 11.70 8.89
C GLU A 43 -6.53 12.68 9.84
N ALA A 44 -5.59 13.46 9.33
CA ALA A 44 -4.92 14.55 10.02
C ALA A 44 -4.62 15.68 9.04
N ASP A 45 -4.89 16.93 9.41
CA ASP A 45 -4.67 18.12 8.56
C ASP A 45 -5.28 17.99 7.15
N SER A 46 -6.46 17.37 7.05
CA SER A 46 -7.14 17.05 5.77
C SER A 46 -6.40 16.06 4.86
N PHE A 47 -5.43 15.32 5.40
CA PHE A 47 -4.75 14.21 4.75
C PHE A 47 -5.14 12.89 5.38
N LEU A 48 -5.45 11.92 4.52
CA LEU A 48 -5.68 10.54 4.93
C LEU A 48 -4.33 9.83 5.12
N TYR A 49 -4.21 8.99 6.14
CA TYR A 49 -2.97 8.27 6.45
C TYR A 49 -3.17 6.79 6.78
N TYR A 50 -2.08 6.03 6.62
CA TYR A 50 -1.91 4.64 7.05
C TYR A 50 -0.63 4.47 7.86
N VAL A 51 -0.70 3.62 8.88
CA VAL A 51 0.46 3.17 9.66
C VAL A 51 0.64 1.68 9.43
N MET A 52 1.80 1.28 8.93
CA MET A 52 2.15 -0.10 8.62
C MET A 52 3.62 -0.37 8.98
N PRO A 53 4.04 -1.63 9.17
CA PRO A 53 5.46 -1.96 9.28
C PRO A 53 6.25 -1.48 8.05
N TYR A 54 7.46 -1.00 8.29
CA TYR A 54 8.41 -0.81 7.21
C TYR A 54 8.98 -2.18 6.78
N VAL A 55 8.84 -2.51 5.50
CA VAL A 55 9.45 -3.71 4.91
C VAL A 55 10.68 -3.27 4.13
N GLU A 56 11.85 -3.74 4.57
CA GLU A 56 13.11 -3.49 3.88
C GLU A 56 13.18 -4.29 2.57
N GLY A 57 13.81 -3.69 1.55
CA GLY A 57 14.01 -4.30 0.24
C GLY A 57 13.23 -3.60 -0.87
N GLU A 58 13.01 -4.32 -1.96
CA GLU A 58 12.37 -3.81 -3.16
C GLU A 58 11.11 -4.59 -3.51
N SER A 59 10.22 -3.94 -4.25
CA SER A 59 9.07 -4.61 -4.85
C SER A 59 9.51 -5.58 -5.94
N LEU A 60 8.73 -6.64 -6.14
CA LEU A 60 8.92 -7.56 -7.25
C LEU A 60 8.96 -6.82 -8.61
N ARG A 61 8.22 -5.72 -8.74
CA ARG A 61 8.25 -4.86 -9.94
C ARG A 61 9.62 -4.23 -10.16
N GLU A 62 10.22 -3.65 -9.12
CA GLU A 62 11.57 -3.07 -9.20
C GLU A 62 12.59 -4.15 -9.57
N LYS A 63 12.50 -5.32 -8.92
CA LYS A 63 13.36 -6.47 -9.23
C LYS A 63 13.23 -6.93 -10.69
N LEU A 64 12.00 -7.10 -11.19
CA LEU A 64 11.74 -7.52 -12.56
C LEU A 64 12.15 -6.46 -13.60
N ASN A 65 12.03 -5.17 -13.27
CA ASN A 65 12.51 -4.11 -14.14
C ASN A 65 14.03 -4.19 -14.36
N ARG A 66 14.77 -4.54 -13.31
CA ARG A 66 16.23 -4.73 -13.32
C ARG A 66 16.65 -6.05 -13.97
N GLU A 67 16.06 -7.17 -13.56
CA GLU A 67 16.52 -8.53 -13.91
C GLU A 67 15.83 -9.13 -15.15
N LYS A 68 14.69 -8.57 -15.58
CA LYS A 68 13.81 -9.02 -16.69
C LYS A 68 13.18 -10.40 -16.53
N GLN A 69 13.86 -11.34 -15.90
CA GLN A 69 13.41 -12.71 -15.63
C GLN A 69 14.04 -13.22 -14.34
N LEU A 70 13.34 -14.12 -13.64
CA LEU A 70 13.82 -14.79 -12.42
C LEU A 70 14.03 -16.28 -12.70
N SER A 71 14.97 -16.91 -12.00
CA SER A 71 15.14 -18.36 -12.04
C SER A 71 13.98 -19.08 -11.34
N ILE A 72 13.69 -20.32 -11.76
CA ILE A 72 12.60 -21.14 -11.21
C ILE A 72 12.83 -21.53 -9.74
N GLU A 73 14.09 -21.53 -9.27
CA GLU A 73 14.47 -21.91 -7.91
C GLU A 73 14.38 -20.77 -6.88
N GLN A 74 13.87 -19.59 -7.29
CA GLN A 74 13.66 -18.43 -6.40
C GLN A 74 12.25 -18.37 -5.83
#